data_AF-A0A4Q5R9A4-F1
#
_entry.id   AF-A0A4Q5R9A4-F1
#
_cell.length_a   1.000
_cell.length_b   1.000
_cell.length_c   1.000
_cell.angle_alpha   90.00
_cell.angle_beta   90.00
_cell.angle_gamma   90.00
#
_symmetry.space_group_name_H-M   'P 1'
#
loop_
_entity.id
_entity.type
_entity.pdbx_description
1 polymer ?
#
loop_
_entity_poly.entity_id
_entity_poly.type
_entity_poly.pdbx_seq_one_letter_code
_entity_poly.pdbx_strand_id
1 'polypeptide(L)'
;MAILSEALVRAGAVGAAVSLPDAALLALPEKVLQFGTGVLLRGLPDFLIDQANRQGLFNGRVVVVKSTSGGDVAAFERQQGLYTVCVRGIEDEQPVHENVVCAAISRVLVARTDWAEVLRVAASPELQVVVSNTTEVGIVLDASDDVYAQPPRSFPGKLLAVLLARYEAFGGAADKGLVIVPTELVSDNGTQLRAILHELAAHQHLSAEFRRWLAEANTVCNSLVDRIVPGAPDAAAHAALTQELGYEDELLIMSEAYRLWAIEGNERVRQVLSFEQADAGVI
;
A
#
# COMPACT_ATOMS: atom_id res chain seq x y z
N MET A 1 -16.91 23.90 1.62
CA MET A 1 -17.81 22.73 1.54
C MET A 1 -17.43 21.76 2.65
N ALA A 2 -18.10 20.62 2.85
CA ALA A 2 -17.58 19.64 3.81
C ALA A 2 -16.32 18.97 3.23
N ILE A 3 -15.30 18.69 4.06
CA ILE A 3 -14.15 17.89 3.64
C ILE A 3 -14.50 16.40 3.72
N LEU A 4 -13.95 15.59 2.82
CA LEU A 4 -14.07 14.14 2.86
C LEU A 4 -13.62 13.61 4.23
N SER A 5 -14.48 12.82 4.86
CA SER A 5 -14.26 12.29 6.20
C SER A 5 -15.12 11.04 6.45
N GLU A 6 -14.80 10.27 7.48
CA GLU A 6 -15.62 9.12 7.87
C GLU A 6 -17.05 9.53 8.23
N ALA A 7 -17.24 10.71 8.84
CA ALA A 7 -18.55 11.23 9.18
C ALA A 7 -19.41 11.42 7.92
N LEU A 8 -18.80 11.95 6.85
CA LEU A 8 -19.46 12.13 5.56
C LEU A 8 -19.80 10.78 4.90
N VAL A 9 -18.87 9.81 4.92
CA VAL A 9 -19.12 8.44 4.44
C VAL A 9 -20.29 7.81 5.18
N ARG A 10 -20.32 7.88 6.51
CA ARG A 10 -21.38 7.30 7.36
C ARG A 10 -22.73 7.99 7.15
N ALA A 11 -22.74 9.28 6.84
CA ALA A 11 -23.95 10.03 6.56
C ALA A 11 -24.51 9.76 5.15
N GLY A 12 -23.71 9.21 4.23
CA GLY A 12 -24.08 9.02 2.83
C GLY A 12 -24.33 10.34 2.08
N ALA A 13 -23.81 11.46 2.58
CA ALA A 13 -24.10 12.80 2.11
C ALA A 13 -23.13 13.24 1.00
N VAL A 14 -23.22 12.60 -0.17
CA VAL A 14 -22.39 12.89 -1.36
C VAL A 14 -23.22 13.03 -2.63
N GLY A 15 -22.61 13.51 -3.70
CA GLY A 15 -23.21 13.53 -5.03
C GLY A 15 -23.68 12.13 -5.47
N ALA A 16 -24.79 12.06 -6.21
CA ALA A 16 -25.49 10.81 -6.54
C ALA A 16 -24.67 9.77 -7.34
N ALA A 17 -23.52 10.15 -7.90
CA ALA A 17 -22.66 9.31 -8.73
C ALA A 17 -21.33 8.91 -8.04
N VAL A 18 -21.24 9.04 -6.71
CA VAL A 18 -20.03 8.68 -5.94
C VAL A 18 -20.21 7.31 -5.28
N SER A 19 -19.29 6.39 -5.55
CA SER A 19 -19.21 5.08 -4.91
C SER A 19 -18.55 5.20 -3.53
N LEU A 20 -19.38 5.24 -2.48
CA LEU A 20 -18.91 5.24 -1.09
C LEU A 20 -18.60 3.83 -0.59
N PRO A 21 -17.60 3.65 0.28
CA PRO A 21 -17.36 2.38 0.95
C PRO A 21 -18.42 2.15 2.03
N ASP A 22 -18.73 0.89 2.32
CA ASP A 22 -19.52 0.56 3.51
C ASP A 22 -18.75 1.01 4.77
N ALA A 23 -19.46 1.61 5.72
CA ALA A 23 -18.87 2.10 6.96
C ALA A 23 -18.20 1.00 7.79
N ALA A 24 -18.57 -0.28 7.60
CA ALA A 24 -17.90 -1.43 8.20
C ALA A 24 -16.47 -1.61 7.70
N LEU A 25 -16.15 -1.20 6.47
CA LEU A 25 -14.79 -1.28 5.92
C LEU A 25 -13.79 -0.42 6.71
N LEU A 26 -14.27 0.66 7.34
CA LEU A 26 -13.45 1.55 8.17
C LEU A 26 -12.94 0.85 9.45
N ALA A 27 -13.57 -0.25 9.87
CA ALA A 27 -13.19 -1.01 11.06
C ALA A 27 -12.33 -2.26 10.75
N LEU A 28 -11.99 -2.51 9.49
CA LEU A 28 -11.16 -3.65 9.09
C LEU A 28 -9.75 -3.56 9.69
N PRO A 29 -9.11 -4.71 10.01
CA PRO A 29 -7.79 -4.75 10.62
C PRO A 29 -6.69 -4.28 9.66
N GLU A 30 -5.56 -3.84 10.22
CA GLU A 30 -4.35 -3.49 9.48
C GLU A 30 -3.62 -4.77 9.05
N LYS A 31 -3.73 -5.13 7.77
CA LYS A 31 -3.12 -6.34 7.19
C LYS A 31 -1.98 -6.05 6.23
N VAL A 32 -1.84 -4.81 5.78
CA VAL A 32 -0.81 -4.37 4.81
C VAL A 32 0.05 -3.28 5.42
N LEU A 33 1.37 -3.43 5.31
CA LEU A 33 2.33 -2.36 5.55
C LEU A 33 2.86 -1.88 4.20
N GLN A 34 2.63 -0.60 3.88
CA GLN A 34 3.01 -0.04 2.59
C GLN A 34 4.19 0.93 2.74
N PHE A 35 5.24 0.78 1.94
CA PHE A 35 6.34 1.75 1.87
C PHE A 35 6.20 2.63 0.63
N GLY A 36 5.99 3.93 0.85
CA GLY A 36 5.77 4.90 -0.23
C GLY A 36 4.38 5.54 -0.17
N THR A 37 4.29 6.79 -0.64
CA THR A 37 3.04 7.59 -0.64
C THR A 37 2.66 8.06 -2.05
N GLY A 38 3.24 7.44 -3.08
CA GLY A 38 3.05 7.84 -4.47
C GLY A 38 1.60 7.69 -4.94
N VAL A 39 1.22 8.48 -5.95
CA VAL A 39 -0.13 8.42 -6.52
C VAL A 39 -0.43 7.07 -7.16
N LEU A 40 0.56 6.38 -7.71
CA LEU A 40 0.40 5.03 -8.25
C LEU A 40 -0.09 4.03 -7.19
N LEU A 41 0.48 4.06 -5.97
CA LEU A 41 0.05 3.18 -4.88
C LEU A 41 -1.44 3.39 -4.56
N ARG A 42 -1.87 4.66 -4.44
CA ARG A 42 -3.26 5.02 -4.20
C ARG A 42 -4.19 4.68 -5.35
N GLY A 43 -3.72 4.87 -6.57
CA GLY A 43 -4.48 4.67 -7.80
C GLY A 43 -4.53 3.22 -8.27
N LEU A 44 -3.70 2.32 -7.75
CA LEU A 44 -3.67 0.93 -8.19
C LEU A 44 -3.67 -0.07 -7.01
N PRO A 45 -2.56 -0.38 -6.29
CA PRO A 45 -2.61 -1.31 -5.16
C PRO A 45 -3.68 -1.01 -4.10
N ASP A 46 -3.71 0.21 -3.56
CA ASP A 46 -4.67 0.60 -2.52
C ASP A 46 -6.10 0.59 -3.06
N PHE A 47 -6.30 0.99 -4.32
CA PHE A 47 -7.58 0.95 -5.00
C PHE A 47 -8.09 -0.50 -5.16
N LEU A 48 -7.23 -1.44 -5.57
CA LEU A 48 -7.58 -2.86 -5.74
C LEU A 48 -7.82 -3.55 -4.39
N ILE A 49 -7.06 -3.18 -3.35
CA ILE A 49 -7.33 -3.60 -1.96
C ILE A 49 -8.72 -3.11 -1.52
N ASP A 50 -9.09 -1.87 -1.84
CA ASP A 50 -10.43 -1.33 -1.55
C ASP A 50 -11.53 -2.12 -2.28
N GLN A 51 -11.34 -2.43 -3.58
CA GLN A 51 -12.28 -3.27 -4.34
C GLN A 51 -12.44 -4.66 -3.72
N ALA A 52 -11.35 -5.31 -3.33
CA ALA A 52 -11.39 -6.61 -2.67
C ALA A 52 -12.08 -6.55 -1.30
N ASN A 53 -11.87 -5.49 -0.53
CA ASN A 53 -12.54 -5.27 0.75
C ASN A 53 -14.05 -5.07 0.60
N ARG A 54 -14.49 -4.31 -0.42
CA ARG A 54 -15.92 -4.11 -0.73
C ARG A 54 -16.66 -5.41 -1.05
N GLN A 55 -15.94 -6.40 -1.58
CA GLN A 55 -16.46 -7.73 -1.91
C GLN A 55 -16.30 -8.73 -0.75
N GLY A 56 -15.74 -8.30 0.39
CA GLY A 56 -15.52 -9.16 1.55
C GLY A 56 -14.43 -10.21 1.35
N LEU A 57 -13.51 -10.00 0.41
CA LEU A 57 -12.47 -10.97 0.04
C LEU A 57 -11.23 -10.81 0.92
N PHE A 58 -10.54 -9.67 0.84
CA PHE A 58 -9.29 -9.45 1.58
C PHE A 58 -9.49 -9.04 3.05
N ASN A 59 -10.46 -8.16 3.29
CA ASN A 59 -10.84 -7.64 4.61
C ASN A 59 -9.63 -7.09 5.41
N GLY A 60 -8.83 -6.22 4.80
CA GLY A 60 -7.62 -5.66 5.40
C GLY A 60 -7.29 -4.26 4.91
N ARG A 61 -6.88 -3.39 5.83
CA ARG A 61 -6.45 -2.01 5.57
C ARG A 61 -4.94 -1.88 5.55
N VAL A 62 -4.50 -0.75 5.00
CA VAL A 62 -3.11 -0.39 4.72
C VAL A 62 -2.62 0.62 5.74
N VAL A 63 -1.48 0.34 6.37
CA VAL A 63 -0.69 1.32 7.10
C VAL A 63 0.42 1.79 6.17
N VAL A 64 0.41 3.07 5.84
CA VAL A 64 1.39 3.66 4.91
C VAL A 64 2.59 4.20 5.69
N VAL A 65 3.80 3.90 5.26
CA VAL A 65 5.07 4.39 5.81
C VAL A 65 5.66 5.43 4.87
N LYS A 66 5.62 6.69 5.30
CA LYS A 66 6.24 7.81 4.59
C LYS A 66 7.70 7.96 5.00
N SER A 67 8.63 7.75 4.07
CA SER A 67 10.07 7.86 4.31
C SER A 67 10.71 9.16 3.81
N THR A 68 10.04 9.90 2.92
CA THR A 68 10.56 11.14 2.33
C THR A 68 10.37 12.34 3.26
N SER A 69 11.30 13.29 3.22
CA SER A 69 11.25 14.54 3.99
C SER A 69 10.26 15.56 3.43
N GLY A 70 9.97 15.52 2.13
CA GLY A 70 9.00 16.39 1.45
C GLY A 70 7.56 15.87 1.52
N GLY A 71 6.60 16.76 1.32
CA GLY A 71 5.15 16.49 1.44
C GLY A 71 4.70 16.37 2.90
N ASP A 72 3.46 16.78 3.19
CA ASP A 72 2.84 16.56 4.49
C ASP A 72 1.96 15.28 4.49
N VAL A 73 1.62 14.81 5.68
CA VAL A 73 0.60 13.75 5.90
C VAL A 73 -0.72 14.34 6.38
N ALA A 74 -0.81 15.66 6.46
CA ALA A 74 -1.88 16.36 7.14
C ALA A 74 -3.20 16.20 6.38
N ALA A 75 -3.16 16.11 5.05
CA ALA A 75 -4.34 15.76 4.25
C ALA A 75 -4.85 14.34 4.57
N PHE A 76 -3.96 13.36 4.76
CA PHE A 76 -4.37 12.00 5.19
C PHE A 76 -4.97 12.02 6.59
N GLU A 77 -4.41 12.79 7.53
CA GLU A 77 -4.94 12.91 8.89
C GLU A 77 -6.32 13.58 8.90
N ARG A 78 -6.48 14.71 8.19
CA ARG A 78 -7.74 15.44 8.09
C ARG A 78 -8.85 14.60 7.47
N GLN A 79 -8.51 13.74 6.51
CA GLN A 79 -9.45 12.88 5.80
C GLN A 79 -9.47 11.44 6.34
N GLN A 80 -8.76 11.15 7.42
CA GLN A 80 -8.73 9.82 8.06
C GLN A 80 -8.36 8.68 7.08
N GLY A 81 -7.41 8.96 6.18
CA GLY A 81 -6.94 8.04 5.14
C GLY A 81 -7.85 7.92 3.91
N LEU A 82 -9.02 8.57 3.91
CA LEU A 82 -9.95 8.55 2.77
C LEU A 82 -9.46 9.44 1.63
N TYR A 83 -9.72 9.01 0.40
CA TYR A 83 -9.46 9.76 -0.81
C TYR A 83 -10.36 9.28 -1.95
N THR A 84 -10.59 10.13 -2.94
CA THR A 84 -11.39 9.82 -4.13
C THR A 84 -10.49 9.50 -5.31
N VAL A 85 -10.80 8.42 -6.02
CA VAL A 85 -10.23 8.09 -7.33
C VAL A 85 -11.29 8.38 -8.39
N CYS A 86 -10.99 9.35 -9.26
CA CYS A 86 -11.79 9.69 -10.43
C CYS A 86 -11.28 8.87 -11.62
N VAL A 87 -11.97 7.78 -11.93
CA VAL A 87 -11.64 6.90 -13.07
C VAL A 87 -12.25 7.47 -14.34
N ARG A 88 -11.43 7.69 -15.36
CA ARG A 88 -11.85 8.22 -16.67
C ARG A 88 -11.23 7.36 -17.76
N GLY A 89 -11.98 6.99 -18.79
CA GLY A 89 -11.41 6.27 -19.92
C GLY A 89 -12.44 5.63 -20.82
N ILE A 90 -11.99 4.65 -21.60
CA ILE A 90 -12.82 3.79 -22.44
C ILE A 90 -12.43 2.35 -22.11
N GLU A 91 -13.41 1.51 -21.87
CA GLU A 91 -13.25 0.07 -21.65
C GLU A 91 -14.34 -0.64 -22.46
N ASP A 92 -13.97 -1.66 -23.24
CA ASP A 92 -14.89 -2.36 -24.16
C ASP A 92 -15.73 -1.42 -25.04
N GLU A 93 -15.08 -0.38 -25.59
CA GLU A 93 -15.68 0.69 -26.40
C GLU A 93 -16.73 1.56 -25.67
N GLN A 94 -16.91 1.38 -24.36
CA GLN A 94 -17.81 2.17 -23.53
C GLN A 94 -17.04 3.20 -22.70
N PRO A 95 -17.57 4.44 -22.56
CA PRO A 95 -16.95 5.44 -21.69
C PRO A 95 -17.07 5.02 -20.22
N VAL A 96 -15.95 5.01 -19.52
CA VAL A 96 -15.86 4.79 -18.07
C VAL A 96 -15.80 6.14 -17.38
N HIS A 97 -16.76 6.37 -16.47
CA HIS A 97 -16.86 7.59 -15.66
C HIS A 97 -17.25 7.23 -14.23
N GLU A 98 -16.27 7.01 -13.36
CA GLU A 98 -16.51 6.59 -11.98
C GLU A 98 -15.80 7.49 -10.98
N ASN A 99 -16.45 7.75 -9.86
CA ASN A 99 -15.87 8.45 -8.72
C ASN A 99 -15.95 7.52 -7.51
N VAL A 100 -14.81 7.02 -7.04
CA VAL A 100 -14.76 6.00 -5.98
C VAL A 100 -14.03 6.56 -4.78
N VAL A 101 -14.71 6.63 -3.62
CA VAL A 101 -14.06 6.93 -2.35
C VAL A 101 -13.40 5.65 -1.84
N CYS A 102 -12.08 5.66 -1.72
CA CYS A 102 -11.29 4.53 -1.22
C CYS A 102 -11.07 4.66 0.29
N ALA A 103 -11.24 3.55 1.01
CA ALA A 103 -11.04 3.43 2.46
C ALA A 103 -9.91 2.43 2.84
N ALA A 104 -9.17 1.92 1.86
CA ALA A 104 -8.08 0.97 2.08
C ALA A 104 -7.01 1.50 3.04
N ILE A 105 -6.64 2.77 2.97
CA ILE A 105 -5.64 3.36 3.89
C ILE A 105 -6.28 3.61 5.26
N SER A 106 -5.69 3.01 6.30
CA SER A 106 -6.07 3.21 7.70
C SER A 106 -5.43 4.45 8.31
N ARG A 107 -4.13 4.63 8.09
CA ARG A 107 -3.33 5.74 8.60
C ARG A 107 -1.97 5.79 7.90
N VAL A 108 -1.29 6.92 8.06
CA VAL A 108 0.06 7.15 7.56
C VAL A 108 1.00 7.37 8.75
N LEU A 109 2.11 6.65 8.78
CA LEU A 109 3.19 6.79 9.76
C LEU A 109 4.40 7.42 9.06
N VAL A 110 4.99 8.44 9.68
CA VAL A 110 6.20 9.07 9.18
C VAL A 110 7.39 8.32 9.76
N ALA A 111 8.17 7.65 8.92
CA ALA A 111 9.26 6.76 9.36
C ALA A 111 10.26 7.44 10.31
N ARG A 112 10.48 8.76 10.15
CA ARG A 112 11.39 9.53 11.01
C ARG A 112 10.88 9.70 12.44
N THR A 113 9.58 9.84 12.64
CA THR A 113 8.98 10.18 13.95
C THR A 113 8.25 9.00 14.58
N ASP A 114 7.74 8.10 13.75
CA ASP A 114 6.82 7.02 14.15
C ASP A 114 7.44 5.63 13.96
N TRP A 115 8.77 5.52 13.89
CA TRP A 115 9.42 4.24 13.59
C TRP A 115 9.07 3.14 14.60
N ALA A 116 9.00 3.47 15.88
CA ALA A 116 8.57 2.53 16.91
C ALA A 116 7.15 1.99 16.65
N GLU A 117 6.26 2.82 16.11
CA GLU A 117 4.90 2.43 15.73
C GLU A 117 4.90 1.55 14.48
N VAL A 118 5.79 1.80 13.51
CA VAL A 118 6.00 0.90 12.35
C VAL A 118 6.43 -0.50 12.83
N LEU A 119 7.36 -0.57 13.78
CA LEU A 119 7.79 -1.85 14.36
C LEU A 119 6.67 -2.51 15.19
N ARG A 120 5.79 -1.73 15.83
CA ARG A 120 4.59 -2.27 16.48
C ARG A 120 3.63 -2.91 15.48
N VAL A 121 3.46 -2.32 14.30
CA VAL A 121 2.68 -2.92 13.21
C VAL A 121 3.32 -4.23 12.74
N ALA A 122 4.66 -4.29 12.66
CA ALA A 122 5.38 -5.51 12.30
C ALA A 122 5.07 -6.69 13.25
N ALA A 123 4.89 -6.41 14.53
CA ALA A 123 4.53 -7.38 15.57
C ALA A 123 3.02 -7.74 15.61
N SER A 124 2.18 -7.13 14.76
CA SER A 124 0.75 -7.45 14.70
C SER A 124 0.52 -8.85 14.11
N PRO A 125 -0.32 -9.72 14.71
CA PRO A 125 -0.66 -11.01 14.13
C PRO A 125 -1.50 -10.88 12.85
N GLU A 126 -2.15 -9.73 12.64
CA GLU A 126 -2.98 -9.44 11.45
C GLU A 126 -2.15 -9.04 10.22
N LEU A 127 -0.92 -8.56 10.41
CA LEU A 127 -0.07 -8.16 9.29
C LEU A 127 0.28 -9.39 8.45
N GLN A 128 -0.02 -9.32 7.15
CA GLN A 128 0.18 -10.42 6.19
C GLN A 128 0.97 -9.99 4.95
N VAL A 129 0.87 -8.72 4.56
CA VAL A 129 1.40 -8.22 3.29
C VAL A 129 2.28 -7.00 3.50
N VAL A 130 3.36 -6.90 2.72
CA VAL A 130 4.09 -5.65 2.50
C VAL A 130 3.97 -5.26 1.04
N VAL A 131 3.64 -4.00 0.77
CA VAL A 131 3.67 -3.41 -0.58
C VAL A 131 4.69 -2.28 -0.59
N SER A 132 5.43 -2.08 -1.68
CA SER A 132 6.30 -0.92 -1.82
C SER A 132 6.21 -0.26 -3.17
N ASN A 133 6.34 1.07 -3.17
CA ASN A 133 6.81 1.81 -4.33
C ASN A 133 7.69 2.95 -3.84
N THR A 134 8.99 2.75 -3.95
CA THR A 134 10.03 3.68 -3.51
C THR A 134 10.80 4.25 -4.69
N THR A 135 10.21 4.19 -5.89
CA THR A 135 10.83 4.48 -7.19
C THR A 135 11.97 3.52 -7.54
N GLU A 136 12.53 3.63 -8.75
CA GLU A 136 13.60 2.77 -9.25
C GLU A 136 14.88 2.88 -8.41
N VAL A 137 15.10 4.01 -7.75
CA VAL A 137 16.25 4.22 -6.85
C VAL A 137 16.06 3.64 -5.45
N GLY A 138 14.90 3.03 -5.18
CA GLY A 138 14.55 2.51 -3.87
C GLY A 138 15.04 1.09 -3.58
N ILE A 139 15.12 0.23 -4.61
CA ILE A 139 15.65 -1.14 -4.51
C ILE A 139 17.16 -1.12 -4.76
N VAL A 140 17.91 -0.63 -3.76
CA VAL A 140 19.37 -0.51 -3.81
C VAL A 140 19.96 -0.98 -2.49
N LEU A 141 21.05 -1.74 -2.57
CA LEU A 141 21.85 -2.12 -1.41
C LEU A 141 22.59 -0.90 -0.85
N ASP A 142 22.30 -0.52 0.39
CA ASP A 142 23.16 0.35 1.18
C ASP A 142 23.88 -0.50 2.23
N ALA A 143 25.11 -0.93 1.92
CA ALA A 143 25.90 -1.78 2.84
C ALA A 143 26.31 -1.05 4.14
N SER A 144 26.11 0.27 4.23
CA SER A 144 26.32 1.07 5.44
C SER A 144 25.05 1.25 6.27
N ASP A 145 23.92 0.70 5.82
CA ASP A 145 22.67 0.81 6.53
C ASP A 145 22.70 0.01 7.83
N ASP A 146 22.02 0.54 8.84
CA ASP A 146 21.91 -0.08 10.15
C ASP A 146 20.47 -0.49 10.41
N VAL A 147 20.23 -1.80 10.42
CA VAL A 147 18.90 -2.39 10.68
C VAL A 147 18.33 -1.99 12.05
N TYR A 148 19.17 -1.62 13.02
CA TYR A 148 18.74 -1.19 14.36
C TYR A 148 18.55 0.32 14.48
N ALA A 149 18.90 1.09 13.44
CA ALA A 149 18.66 2.53 13.42
C ALA A 149 17.16 2.85 13.51
N GLN A 150 16.86 4.08 13.95
CA GLN A 150 15.50 4.54 14.22
C GLN A 150 15.17 5.76 13.36
N PRO A 151 14.82 5.61 12.07
CA PRO A 151 14.73 4.38 11.28
C PRO A 151 16.04 4.04 10.50
N PRO A 152 16.16 2.84 9.90
CA PRO A 152 17.16 2.57 8.86
C PRO A 152 17.03 3.53 7.67
N ARG A 153 18.13 3.74 6.94
CA ARG A 153 18.26 4.77 5.90
C ARG A 153 17.57 4.37 4.61
N SER A 154 17.85 3.18 4.10
CA SER A 154 17.32 2.68 2.84
C SER A 154 15.92 2.06 3.01
N PHE A 155 15.21 1.81 1.91
CA PHE A 155 13.97 1.02 1.97
C PHE A 155 14.24 -0.45 2.33
N PRO A 156 15.20 -1.16 1.69
CA PRO A 156 15.53 -2.53 2.06
C PRO A 156 15.95 -2.69 3.52
N GLY A 157 16.70 -1.74 4.08
CA GLY A 157 17.06 -1.73 5.50
C GLY A 157 15.84 -1.56 6.43
N LYS A 158 14.90 -0.67 6.09
CA LYS A 158 13.63 -0.52 6.82
C LYS A 158 12.81 -1.80 6.78
N LEU A 159 12.69 -2.43 5.61
CA LEU A 159 11.99 -3.70 5.46
C LEU A 159 12.66 -4.82 6.26
N LEU A 160 13.99 -4.91 6.23
CA LEU A 160 14.73 -5.89 7.02
C LEU A 160 14.47 -5.71 8.53
N ALA A 161 14.42 -4.48 9.02
CA ALA A 161 14.12 -4.16 10.41
C ALA A 161 12.69 -4.54 10.81
N VAL A 162 11.72 -4.30 9.92
CA VAL A 162 10.33 -4.78 10.09
C VAL A 162 10.29 -6.31 10.20
N LEU A 163 10.99 -7.01 9.30
CA LEU A 163 11.06 -8.47 9.29
C LEU A 163 11.75 -9.02 10.54
N LEU A 164 12.80 -8.36 11.02
CA LEU A 164 13.50 -8.71 12.26
C LEU A 164 12.60 -8.54 13.48
N ALA A 165 11.95 -7.40 13.63
CA ALA A 165 11.02 -7.15 14.74
C ALA A 165 9.86 -8.16 14.75
N ARG A 166 9.36 -8.52 13.56
CA ARG A 166 8.32 -9.54 13.41
C ARG A 166 8.85 -10.94 13.80
N TYR A 167 10.03 -11.32 13.34
CA TYR A 167 10.67 -12.57 13.72
C TYR A 167 10.79 -12.69 15.26
N GLU A 168 11.25 -11.63 15.91
CA GLU A 168 11.41 -11.58 17.37
C GLU A 168 10.06 -11.70 18.10
N ALA A 169 9.05 -10.97 17.64
CA ALA A 169 7.71 -10.99 18.23
C ALA A 169 7.05 -12.37 18.20
N PHE A 170 7.35 -13.19 17.19
CA PHE A 170 6.75 -14.51 17.00
C PHE A 170 7.74 -15.67 17.17
N GLY A 171 8.95 -15.41 17.69
CA GLY A 171 9.97 -16.45 17.90
C GLY A 171 10.34 -17.23 16.63
N GLY A 172 10.28 -16.60 15.46
CA GLY A 172 10.57 -17.23 14.18
C GLY A 172 9.54 -18.24 13.69
N ALA A 173 8.27 -18.12 14.10
CA ALA A 173 7.20 -18.97 13.60
C ALA A 173 7.05 -18.89 12.06
N ALA A 174 7.04 -20.04 11.40
CA ALA A 174 7.05 -20.13 9.93
C ALA A 174 5.74 -19.63 9.29
N ASP A 175 4.61 -19.75 9.99
CA ASP A 175 3.30 -19.23 9.57
C ASP A 175 3.18 -17.70 9.72
N LYS A 176 4.20 -17.04 10.29
CA LYS A 176 4.24 -15.59 10.46
C LYS A 176 5.08 -14.86 9.43
N GLY A 177 5.63 -15.54 8.42
CA GLY A 177 6.26 -14.85 7.30
C GLY A 177 5.25 -14.07 6.44
N LEU A 178 5.74 -13.03 5.76
CA LEU A 178 4.91 -12.10 4.98
C LEU A 178 4.98 -12.39 3.48
N VAL A 179 3.94 -11.96 2.76
CA VAL A 179 3.98 -11.80 1.30
C VAL A 179 4.41 -10.37 0.99
N ILE A 180 5.48 -10.19 0.23
CA ILE A 180 6.12 -8.90 -0.03
C ILE A 180 6.05 -8.64 -1.53
N VAL A 181 5.36 -7.56 -1.93
CA VAL A 181 5.09 -7.22 -3.32
C VAL A 181 5.66 -5.83 -3.63
N PRO A 182 6.94 -5.73 -4.05
CA PRO A 182 7.46 -4.50 -4.63
C PRO A 182 6.75 -4.17 -5.93
N THR A 183 6.41 -2.90 -6.13
CA THR A 183 5.76 -2.36 -7.34
C THR A 183 6.63 -1.35 -8.06
N GLU A 184 7.89 -1.21 -7.63
CA GLU A 184 8.91 -0.45 -8.35
C GLU A 184 9.05 -0.96 -9.79
N LEU A 185 9.16 -0.04 -10.76
CA LEU A 185 9.33 -0.35 -12.20
C LEU A 185 10.77 -0.77 -12.51
N VAL A 186 11.19 -1.85 -11.87
CA VAL A 186 12.51 -2.48 -12.01
C VAL A 186 12.28 -3.94 -12.41
N SER A 187 12.98 -4.41 -13.44
CA SER A 187 12.91 -5.83 -13.84
C SER A 187 13.28 -6.74 -12.68
N ASP A 188 12.54 -7.83 -12.47
CA ASP A 188 12.78 -8.77 -11.39
C ASP A 188 12.87 -8.09 -9.99
N ASN A 189 12.03 -7.06 -9.76
CA ASN A 189 12.03 -6.24 -8.54
C ASN A 189 12.01 -7.08 -7.25
N GLY A 190 11.21 -8.14 -7.18
CA GLY A 190 11.15 -9.06 -6.05
C GLY A 190 12.43 -9.87 -5.86
N THR A 191 13.01 -10.35 -6.95
CA THR A 191 14.27 -11.11 -6.93
C THR A 191 15.43 -10.25 -6.45
N GLN A 192 15.53 -9.02 -6.97
CA GLN A 192 16.55 -8.06 -6.55
C GLN A 192 16.38 -7.66 -5.08
N LEU A 193 15.15 -7.32 -4.66
CA LEU A 193 14.86 -6.98 -3.28
C LEU A 193 15.20 -8.13 -2.32
N ARG A 194 14.83 -9.38 -2.68
CA ARG A 194 15.18 -10.56 -1.89
C ARG A 194 16.69 -10.74 -1.76
N ALA A 195 17.44 -10.57 -2.84
CA ALA A 195 18.91 -10.66 -2.79
C ALA A 195 19.50 -9.60 -1.85
N ILE A 196 19.05 -8.35 -1.95
CA ILE A 196 19.49 -7.25 -1.08
C ILE A 196 19.17 -7.52 0.38
N LEU A 197 17.97 -8.03 0.70
CA LEU A 197 17.60 -8.36 2.08
C LEU A 197 18.51 -9.45 2.68
N HIS A 198 18.86 -10.48 1.90
CA HIS A 198 19.79 -11.51 2.34
C HIS A 198 21.21 -10.99 2.53
N GLU A 199 21.67 -10.13 1.63
CA GLU A 199 22.98 -9.49 1.71
C GLU A 199 23.08 -8.56 2.93
N LEU A 200 22.09 -7.70 3.15
CA LEU A 200 21.99 -6.86 4.35
C LEU A 200 21.95 -7.69 5.64
N ALA A 201 21.16 -8.77 5.67
CA ALA A 201 21.11 -9.65 6.83
C ALA A 201 22.48 -10.30 7.15
N ALA A 202 23.28 -10.60 6.13
CA ALA A 202 24.64 -11.12 6.29
C ALA A 202 25.61 -10.02 6.77
N HIS A 203 25.55 -8.82 6.19
CA HIS A 203 26.37 -7.68 6.61
C HIS A 203 26.13 -7.26 8.05
N GLN A 204 24.86 -7.29 8.48
CA GLN A 204 24.45 -6.98 9.86
C GLN A 204 24.68 -8.14 10.82
N HIS A 205 25.33 -9.23 10.38
CA HIS A 205 25.63 -10.43 11.17
C HIS A 205 24.41 -11.02 11.90
N LEU A 206 23.23 -10.95 11.27
CA LEU A 206 22.01 -11.49 11.86
C LEU A 206 22.09 -13.03 11.99
N SER A 207 21.39 -13.56 12.99
CA SER A 207 21.49 -14.96 13.39
C SER A 207 21.18 -15.92 12.23
N ALA A 208 21.75 -17.12 12.27
CA ALA A 208 21.49 -18.14 11.24
C ALA A 208 19.99 -18.51 11.20
N GLU A 209 19.34 -18.52 12.37
CA GLU A 209 17.93 -18.78 12.54
C GLU A 209 17.07 -17.72 11.87
N PHE A 210 17.38 -16.43 12.06
CA PHE A 210 16.69 -15.33 11.38
C PHE A 210 16.90 -15.41 9.86
N ARG A 211 18.13 -15.61 9.39
CA ARG A 211 18.42 -15.69 7.95
C ARG A 211 17.69 -16.85 7.27
N ARG A 212 17.54 -17.98 7.95
CA ARG A 212 16.72 -19.11 7.49
C ARG A 212 15.23 -18.74 7.45
N TRP A 213 14.70 -18.13 8.51
CA TRP A 213 13.31 -17.67 8.53
C TRP A 213 13.01 -16.64 7.44
N LEU A 214 13.93 -15.69 7.21
CA LEU A 214 13.87 -14.73 6.13
C LEU A 214 13.73 -15.43 4.77
N ALA A 215 14.50 -16.50 4.54
CA ALA A 215 14.51 -17.26 3.29
C ALA A 215 13.27 -18.14 3.09
N GLU A 216 12.76 -18.76 4.15
CA GLU A 216 11.79 -19.87 4.07
C GLU A 216 10.36 -19.43 4.41
N ALA A 217 10.18 -18.48 5.32
CA ALA A 217 8.85 -18.08 5.78
C ALA A 217 8.25 -16.95 4.91
N ASN A 218 9.10 -16.10 4.33
CA ASN A 218 8.68 -14.92 3.57
C ASN A 218 8.67 -15.21 2.06
N THR A 219 7.79 -14.57 1.33
CA THR A 219 7.72 -14.65 -0.14
C THR A 219 7.84 -13.26 -0.71
N VAL A 220 8.91 -13.01 -1.47
CA VAL A 220 9.10 -11.73 -2.18
C VAL A 220 8.73 -11.97 -3.65
N CYS A 221 7.63 -11.38 -4.09
CA CYS A 221 7.07 -11.58 -5.41
C CYS A 221 7.70 -10.62 -6.42
N ASN A 222 8.09 -11.08 -7.60
CA ASN A 222 8.23 -10.15 -8.71
C ASN A 222 6.83 -9.64 -9.08
N SER A 223 6.70 -8.36 -9.41
CA SER A 223 5.42 -7.82 -9.86
C SER A 223 5.57 -6.80 -10.99
N LEU A 224 4.51 -6.67 -11.77
CA LEU A 224 4.36 -5.65 -12.81
C LEU A 224 3.09 -4.86 -12.54
N VAL A 225 3.22 -3.53 -12.50
CA VAL A 225 2.11 -2.60 -12.38
C VAL A 225 1.99 -1.78 -13.65
N ASP A 226 0.77 -1.61 -14.14
CA ASP A 226 0.49 -0.76 -15.29
C ASP A 226 -0.87 -0.07 -15.13
N ARG A 227 -0.82 1.24 -14.89
CA ARG A 227 -1.97 2.15 -14.82
C ARG A 227 -1.46 3.59 -14.88
N ILE A 228 -2.02 4.38 -15.78
CA ILE A 228 -1.79 5.82 -15.81
C ILE A 228 -2.55 6.47 -14.65
N VAL A 229 -1.78 7.05 -13.72
CA VAL A 229 -2.29 7.82 -12.57
C VAL A 229 -1.62 9.19 -12.57
N PRO A 230 -2.18 10.20 -13.27
CA PRO A 230 -1.56 11.53 -13.37
C PRO A 230 -1.44 12.26 -12.02
N GLY A 231 -2.20 11.80 -11.02
CA GLY A 231 -2.26 12.41 -9.69
C GLY A 231 -3.42 13.37 -9.57
N ALA A 232 -3.21 14.49 -8.85
CA ALA A 232 -4.25 15.49 -8.65
C ALA A 232 -4.61 16.16 -9.98
N PRO A 233 -5.90 16.41 -10.25
CA PRO A 233 -6.33 17.20 -11.40
C PRO A 233 -5.80 18.63 -11.33
N ASP A 234 -5.78 19.33 -12.46
CA ASP A 234 -5.52 20.77 -12.48
C ASP A 234 -6.62 21.55 -11.71
N ALA A 235 -6.36 22.82 -11.42
CA ALA A 235 -7.25 23.63 -10.57
C ALA A 235 -8.68 23.76 -11.12
N ALA A 236 -8.84 23.81 -12.45
CA ALA A 236 -10.16 23.94 -13.07
C ALA A 236 -10.94 22.62 -12.99
N ALA A 237 -10.29 21.51 -13.30
CA ALA A 237 -10.85 20.18 -13.16
C ALA A 237 -11.13 19.83 -11.69
N HIS A 238 -10.25 20.20 -10.76
CA HIS A 238 -10.45 20.03 -9.32
C HIS A 238 -11.68 20.78 -8.83
N ALA A 239 -11.87 22.05 -9.23
CA ALA A 239 -13.05 22.83 -8.85
C ALA A 239 -14.35 22.23 -9.42
N ALA A 240 -14.34 21.75 -10.67
CA ALA A 240 -15.48 21.10 -11.28
C ALA A 240 -15.84 19.78 -10.57
N LEU A 241 -14.84 18.94 -10.29
CA LEU A 241 -15.01 17.69 -9.55
C LEU A 241 -15.51 17.95 -8.12
N THR A 242 -14.94 18.93 -7.44
CA THR A 242 -15.38 19.37 -6.11
C THR A 242 -16.88 19.71 -6.13
N GLN A 243 -17.36 20.45 -7.13
CA GLN A 243 -18.78 20.74 -7.30
C GLN A 243 -19.63 19.49 -7.61
N GLU A 244 -19.14 18.58 -8.46
CA GLU A 244 -19.81 17.33 -8.83
C GLU A 244 -19.95 16.37 -7.63
N LEU A 245 -18.88 16.22 -6.85
CA LEU A 245 -18.78 15.31 -5.71
C LEU A 245 -19.57 15.83 -4.51
N GLY A 246 -19.65 17.15 -4.33
CA GLY A 246 -20.32 17.80 -3.21
C GLY A 246 -19.47 17.86 -1.93
N TYR A 247 -18.17 17.59 -2.02
CA TYR A 247 -17.21 17.68 -0.92
C TYR A 247 -15.82 18.08 -1.42
N GLU A 248 -15.02 18.63 -0.51
CA GLU A 248 -13.60 18.92 -0.75
C GLU A 248 -12.78 17.66 -0.46
N ASP A 249 -11.86 17.35 -1.36
CA ASP A 249 -10.92 16.25 -1.20
C ASP A 249 -9.52 16.69 -1.62
N GLU A 250 -8.65 16.81 -0.63
CA GLU A 250 -7.25 17.21 -0.77
C GLU A 250 -6.36 16.09 -1.32
N LEU A 251 -6.87 14.86 -1.29
CA LEU A 251 -6.20 13.65 -1.74
C LEU A 251 -6.78 13.11 -3.04
N LEU A 252 -7.72 13.82 -3.69
CA LEU A 252 -8.33 13.40 -4.93
C LEU A 252 -7.28 13.13 -6.01
N ILE A 253 -7.39 11.99 -6.68
CA ILE A 253 -6.55 11.63 -7.83
C ILE A 253 -7.41 11.22 -9.02
N MET A 254 -6.84 11.37 -10.21
CA MET A 254 -7.37 10.80 -11.45
C MET A 254 -6.59 9.55 -11.84
N SER A 255 -7.28 8.63 -12.50
CA SER A 255 -6.66 7.48 -13.15
C SER A 255 -7.39 7.12 -14.43
N GLU A 256 -6.70 6.40 -15.32
CA GLU A 256 -7.39 5.75 -16.42
C GLU A 256 -8.24 4.54 -15.96
N ALA A 257 -9.10 4.04 -16.83
CA ALA A 257 -9.91 2.84 -16.60
C ALA A 257 -9.07 1.56 -16.54
N TYR A 258 -8.16 1.42 -17.52
CA TYR A 258 -7.23 0.30 -17.60
C TYR A 258 -6.38 0.21 -16.33
N ARG A 259 -6.15 -1.03 -15.88
CA ARG A 259 -5.36 -1.33 -14.70
C ARG A 259 -4.82 -2.75 -14.81
N LEU A 260 -3.55 -2.94 -14.51
CA LEU A 260 -2.91 -4.24 -14.40
C LEU A 260 -2.01 -4.27 -13.17
N TRP A 261 -2.14 -5.32 -12.38
CA TRP A 261 -1.19 -5.70 -11.35
C TRP A 261 -0.93 -7.20 -11.44
N ALA A 262 0.15 -7.56 -12.15
CA ALA A 262 0.59 -8.94 -12.26
C ALA A 262 1.54 -9.28 -11.11
N ILE A 263 1.28 -10.35 -10.38
CA ILE A 263 2.06 -10.73 -9.19
C ILE A 263 2.51 -12.19 -9.34
N GLU A 264 3.82 -12.40 -9.41
CA GLU A 264 4.37 -13.75 -9.36
C GLU A 264 4.08 -14.38 -7.99
N GLY A 265 3.55 -15.60 -7.99
CA GLY A 265 3.22 -16.26 -6.73
C GLY A 265 2.82 -17.72 -6.89
N ASN A 266 2.79 -18.40 -5.75
CA ASN A 266 2.20 -19.73 -5.62
C ASN A 266 0.80 -19.63 -5.00
N GLU A 267 0.19 -20.78 -4.72
CA GLU A 267 -1.15 -20.85 -4.12
C GLU A 267 -1.26 -20.09 -2.79
N ARG A 268 -0.20 -20.07 -1.95
CA ARG A 268 -0.18 -19.28 -0.72
C ARG A 268 -0.28 -17.79 -1.01
N VAL A 269 0.48 -17.28 -1.98
CA VAL A 269 0.41 -15.86 -2.40
C VAL A 269 -0.99 -15.54 -2.89
N ARG A 270 -1.55 -16.40 -3.76
CA ARG A 270 -2.92 -16.23 -4.28
C ARG A 270 -3.96 -16.15 -3.16
N GLN A 271 -3.88 -17.02 -2.16
CA GLN A 271 -4.80 -17.05 -1.02
C GLN A 271 -4.64 -15.84 -0.09
N VAL A 272 -3.40 -15.42 0.19
CA VAL A 272 -3.13 -14.27 1.08
C VAL A 272 -3.59 -12.97 0.45
N LEU A 273 -3.32 -12.77 -0.85
CA LEU A 273 -3.68 -11.53 -1.54
C LEU A 273 -5.17 -11.54 -1.91
N SER A 274 -5.68 -12.62 -2.50
CA SER A 274 -7.08 -12.77 -2.95
C SER A 274 -7.60 -11.71 -3.94
N PHE A 275 -6.77 -10.74 -4.34
CA PHE A 275 -7.17 -9.57 -5.14
C PHE A 275 -7.66 -9.94 -6.55
N GLU A 276 -7.16 -11.01 -7.16
CA GLU A 276 -7.60 -11.52 -8.48
C GLU A 276 -9.07 -11.95 -8.51
N GLN A 277 -9.64 -12.30 -7.36
CA GLN A 277 -11.07 -12.61 -7.27
C GLN A 277 -11.94 -11.34 -7.34
N ALA A 278 -11.36 -10.18 -7.04
CA ALA A 278 -12.07 -8.92 -6.96
C ALA A 278 -12.03 -8.11 -8.28
N ASP A 279 -10.95 -8.25 -9.06
CA ASP A 279 -10.69 -7.44 -10.24
C ASP A 279 -9.86 -8.22 -11.26
N ALA A 280 -10.34 -8.28 -12.50
CA ALA A 280 -9.68 -9.01 -13.59
C ALA A 280 -8.34 -8.39 -14.02
N GLY A 281 -8.07 -7.16 -13.61
CA GLY A 281 -6.76 -6.51 -13.78
C GLY A 281 -5.69 -7.04 -12.82
N VAL A 282 -6.01 -7.96 -11.90
CA VAL A 282 -5.00 -8.63 -11.07
C VAL A 282 -4.79 -10.06 -11.54
N ILE A 283 -3.54 -10.41 -11.86
CA ILE A 283 -3.16 -11.73 -12.38
C ILE A 283 -1.99 -12.35 -11.62
#